data_AF-A0A645CKH1-F1
#
_entry.id   AF-A0A645CKH1-F1
#
_cell.length_a   1.000
_cell.length_b   1.000
_cell.length_c   1.000
_cell.angle_alpha   90.00
_cell.angle_beta   90.00
_cell.angle_gamma   90.00
#
_symmetry.space_group_name_H-M   'P 1'
#
loop_
_entity.id
_entity.type
_entity.pdbx_description
1 polymer ?
#
loop_
_entity_poly.entity_id
_entity_poly.type
_entity_poly.pdbx_seq_one_letter_code
_entity_poly.pdbx_strand_id
1 'polypeptide(L)'
;MITETEAYFGAEDLACHACKGRTPRTEILYAEGGHIYVYLIYGMYWMLNIVSGPKDHPEAVLIRGLREVNGPGRVGKILQLDKSFYGENLHSSSRLRIEDGPEIKSYSSSPRIGIDYAGEYWKNKLWRFTTK
;
A
#
# COMPACT_ATOMS: atom_id res chain seq x y z
N MET A 1 12.64 0.28 9.22
CA MET A 1 11.39 0.23 10.03
C MET A 1 10.31 1.02 9.30
N ILE A 2 9.10 0.46 9.18
CA ILE A 2 7.95 1.14 8.56
C ILE A 2 7.38 2.15 9.57
N THR A 3 7.15 3.39 9.14
CA THR A 3 6.71 4.50 10.02
C THR A 3 5.35 5.07 9.64
N GLU A 4 4.90 4.89 8.40
CA GLU A 4 3.62 5.40 7.92
C GLU A 4 3.01 4.44 6.89
N THR A 5 1.70 4.16 7.03
CA THR A 5 0.93 3.30 6.13
C THR A 5 -0.46 3.86 5.85
N GLU A 6 -1.08 3.44 4.75
CA GLU A 6 -2.51 3.66 4.46
C GLU A 6 -3.20 2.35 4.12
N ALA A 7 -4.41 2.15 4.65
CA ALA A 7 -5.26 1.02 4.30
C ALA A 7 -6.22 1.36 3.15
N TYR A 8 -6.41 0.40 2.25
CA TYR A 8 -7.35 0.45 1.14
C TYR A 8 -8.28 -0.77 1.20
N PHE A 9 -9.57 -0.51 1.37
CA PHE A 9 -10.56 -1.52 1.75
C PHE A 9 -11.40 -1.97 0.56
N GLY A 10 -10.75 -2.60 -0.41
CA GLY A 10 -11.44 -3.33 -1.47
C GLY A 10 -12.26 -2.48 -2.43
N ALA A 11 -13.27 -3.11 -3.04
CA ALA A 11 -14.04 -2.52 -4.14
C ALA A 11 -15.03 -1.43 -3.70
N GLU A 12 -15.44 -1.42 -2.43
CA GLU A 12 -16.35 -0.39 -1.90
C GLU A 12 -15.62 0.94 -1.65
N ASP A 13 -14.33 0.86 -1.29
CA ASP A 13 -13.49 2.02 -1.02
C ASP A 13 -13.18 2.77 -2.31
N LEU A 14 -13.84 3.91 -2.53
CA LEU A 14 -13.65 4.73 -3.73
C LEU A 14 -12.22 5.26 -3.90
N ALA A 15 -11.39 5.23 -2.84
CA ALA A 15 -9.97 5.55 -2.94
C ALA A 15 -9.11 4.37 -3.41
N CYS A 16 -9.58 3.13 -3.26
CA CYS A 16 -8.90 1.92 -3.67
C CYS A 16 -9.01 1.70 -5.18
N HIS A 17 -7.94 1.24 -5.82
CA HIS A 17 -7.99 0.94 -7.26
C HIS A 17 -8.99 -0.18 -7.62
N ALA A 18 -9.32 -1.05 -6.68
CA ALA A 18 -10.32 -2.10 -6.87
C ALA A 18 -11.75 -1.58 -7.05
N CYS A 19 -12.04 -0.31 -6.69
CA CYS A 19 -13.36 0.30 -6.92
C CYS A 19 -13.74 0.40 -8.40
N LYS A 20 -12.74 0.33 -9.29
CA LYS A 20 -12.91 0.30 -10.75
C LYS A 20 -13.13 -1.12 -11.29
N GLY A 21 -13.26 -2.10 -10.42
CA GLY A 21 -13.39 -3.51 -10.75
C GLY A 21 -12.04 -4.22 -10.94
N ARG A 22 -12.15 -5.51 -11.25
CA ARG A 22 -11.03 -6.40 -11.53
C ARG A 22 -10.53 -6.16 -12.96
N THR A 23 -9.29 -5.70 -13.06
CA THR A 23 -8.62 -5.35 -14.33
C THR A 23 -7.24 -5.99 -14.34
N PRO A 24 -6.55 -6.08 -15.49
CA PRO A 24 -5.18 -6.61 -15.53
C PRO A 24 -4.22 -5.90 -14.56
N ARG A 25 -4.46 -4.61 -14.26
CA ARG A 25 -3.67 -3.82 -13.30
C ARG A 25 -4.02 -4.15 -11.84
N THR A 26 -5.29 -4.42 -11.55
CA THR A 26 -5.78 -4.66 -10.18
C THR A 26 -5.84 -6.14 -9.84
N GLU A 27 -5.58 -7.02 -10.81
CA GLU A 27 -5.66 -8.47 -10.69
C GLU A 27 -4.93 -8.99 -9.46
N ILE A 28 -3.72 -8.48 -9.21
CA ILE A 28 -2.94 -8.95 -8.07
C ILE A 28 -3.56 -8.61 -6.71
N LEU A 29 -4.38 -7.55 -6.62
CA LEU A 29 -5.08 -7.23 -5.37
C LEU A 29 -5.99 -8.39 -4.93
N TYR A 30 -6.48 -9.21 -5.86
CA TYR A 30 -7.35 -10.36 -5.57
C TYR A 30 -6.57 -11.64 -5.23
N ALA A 31 -5.25 -11.59 -5.15
CA ALA A 31 -4.45 -12.69 -4.63
C ALA A 31 -4.59 -12.82 -3.10
N GLU A 32 -4.07 -13.91 -2.55
CA GLU A 32 -3.90 -14.04 -1.10
C GLU A 32 -2.89 -13.01 -0.57
N GLY A 33 -3.01 -12.62 0.69
CA GLY A 33 -2.11 -11.70 1.35
C GLY A 33 -0.61 -12.05 1.19
N GLY A 34 0.23 -11.02 1.13
CA GLY A 34 1.69 -11.16 0.96
C GLY A 34 2.20 -10.90 -0.47
N HIS A 35 1.30 -10.66 -1.44
CA HIS A 35 1.70 -10.24 -2.78
C HIS A 35 1.95 -8.73 -2.87
N ILE A 36 2.92 -8.35 -3.70
CA ILE A 36 3.22 -6.94 -3.98
C ILE A 36 2.30 -6.41 -5.07
N TYR A 37 1.62 -5.31 -4.76
CA TYR A 37 0.98 -4.45 -5.73
C TYR A 37 1.77 -3.15 -5.89
N VAL A 38 2.47 -3.01 -7.02
CA VAL A 38 3.18 -1.79 -7.40
C VAL A 38 2.59 -1.13 -8.63
N TYR A 39 2.59 0.21 -8.63
CA TYR A 39 2.17 1.01 -9.77
C TYR A 39 2.95 2.32 -9.84
N LEU A 40 3.09 2.85 -11.07
CA LEU A 40 3.78 4.10 -11.33
C LEU A 40 2.80 5.28 -11.21
N ILE A 41 3.21 6.34 -10.51
CA ILE A 41 2.52 7.64 -10.48
C ILE A 41 3.45 8.74 -11.00
N TYR A 42 2.83 9.76 -11.61
CA TYR A 42 3.51 10.94 -12.17
C TYR A 42 4.70 10.61 -13.10
N GLY A 43 4.71 9.41 -13.69
CA GLY A 43 5.77 8.94 -14.58
C GLY A 43 7.12 8.62 -13.92
N MET A 44 7.26 8.74 -12.59
CA MET A 44 8.57 8.61 -11.94
C MET A 44 8.58 7.92 -10.56
N TYR A 45 7.44 7.72 -9.92
CA TYR A 45 7.41 7.13 -8.57
C TYR A 45 6.63 5.82 -8.54
N TRP A 46 7.27 4.75 -8.10
CA TRP A 46 6.64 3.45 -7.86
C TRP A 46 6.08 3.38 -6.43
N MET A 47 4.78 3.12 -6.31
CA MET A 47 4.09 3.00 -5.03
C MET A 47 4.07 1.54 -4.56
N LEU A 48 4.56 1.27 -3.36
CA LEU A 48 4.60 -0.08 -2.78
C LEU A 48 3.33 -0.36 -1.96
N ASN A 49 2.52 -1.31 -2.42
CA ASN A 49 1.40 -1.83 -1.65
C ASN A 49 1.59 -3.32 -1.42
N ILE A 50 1.10 -3.80 -0.29
CA ILE A 50 1.10 -5.22 0.07
C ILE A 50 -0.35 -5.65 0.21
N VAL A 51 -0.73 -6.68 -0.54
CA VAL A 51 -2.05 -7.30 -0.42
C VAL A 51 -2.19 -7.87 0.98
N SER A 52 -3.29 -7.54 1.65
CA SER A 52 -3.55 -7.90 3.04
C SER A 52 -4.80 -8.75 3.22
N GLY A 53 -5.69 -8.76 2.22
CA GLY A 53 -6.95 -9.49 2.27
C GLY A 53 -6.81 -10.99 1.96
N PRO A 54 -7.86 -11.78 2.26
CA PRO A 54 -8.02 -13.11 1.70
C PRO A 54 -8.05 -13.08 0.16
N LYS A 55 -7.84 -14.24 -0.46
CA LYS A 55 -8.04 -14.39 -1.90
C LYS A 55 -9.44 -13.87 -2.31
N ASP A 56 -9.48 -13.14 -3.42
CA ASP A 56 -10.65 -12.46 -3.98
C ASP A 56 -11.21 -11.27 -3.17
N HIS A 57 -10.54 -10.86 -2.08
CA HIS A 57 -10.84 -9.66 -1.30
C HIS A 57 -9.73 -8.62 -1.50
N PRO A 58 -9.93 -7.60 -2.38
CA PRO A 58 -8.85 -6.75 -2.89
C PRO A 58 -8.40 -5.64 -1.93
N GLU A 59 -7.98 -6.05 -0.74
CA GLU A 59 -7.51 -5.19 0.34
C GLU A 59 -5.98 -5.09 0.31
N ALA A 60 -5.46 -3.89 0.51
CA ALA A 60 -4.01 -3.67 0.53
C ALA A 60 -3.60 -2.53 1.46
N VAL A 61 -2.33 -2.57 1.86
CA VAL A 61 -1.67 -1.54 2.66
C VAL A 61 -0.59 -0.87 1.83
N LEU A 62 -0.69 0.44 1.65
CA LEU A 62 0.36 1.27 1.04
C LEU A 62 1.44 1.57 2.09
N ILE A 63 2.70 1.34 1.74
CA ILE A 63 3.84 1.76 2.55
C ILE A 63 4.22 3.20 2.18
N ARG A 64 4.07 4.12 3.13
CA ARG A 64 4.28 5.56 2.92
C ARG A 64 5.56 6.10 3.51
N GLY A 65 6.01 5.50 4.61
CA GLY A 65 7.16 5.97 5.35
C GLY A 65 8.01 4.82 5.85
N LEU A 66 9.32 5.03 5.79
CA LEU A 66 10.31 4.28 6.52
C LEU A 66 11.02 5.24 7.50
N ARG A 67 11.75 4.70 8.46
CA ARG A 67 12.57 5.49 9.41
C ARG A 67 13.47 6.51 8.71
N GLU A 68 14.02 6.13 7.56
CA GLU A 68 14.97 6.91 6.78
C GLU A 68 14.29 7.92 5.85
N VAL A 69 12.98 7.73 5.56
CA VAL A 69 12.32 8.45 4.48
C VAL A 69 10.81 8.56 4.66
N ASN A 70 10.28 9.77 4.47
CA ASN A 70 8.84 10.02 4.46
C ASN A 70 8.35 10.30 3.03
N GLY A 71 7.25 9.66 2.65
CA GLY A 71 6.56 9.80 1.36
C GLY A 71 6.67 8.54 0.50
N PRO A 72 5.55 8.00 -0.02
CA PRO A 72 5.52 6.69 -0.68
C PRO A 72 6.38 6.63 -1.95
N GLY A 73 6.50 7.73 -2.70
CA GLY A 73 7.40 7.80 -3.85
C GLY A 73 8.88 7.74 -3.50
N ARG A 74 9.26 8.30 -2.35
CA ARG A 74 10.63 8.22 -1.85
C ARG A 74 10.93 6.85 -1.25
N VAL A 75 9.94 6.18 -0.64
CA VAL A 75 10.01 4.75 -0.28
C VAL A 75 10.30 3.90 -1.52
N GLY A 76 9.53 4.06 -2.59
CA GLY A 76 9.79 3.32 -3.83
C GLY A 76 11.17 3.58 -4.41
N LYS A 77 11.66 4.83 -4.33
CA LYS A 77 13.00 5.20 -4.81
C LYS A 77 14.13 4.56 -3.98
N ILE A 78 14.06 4.61 -2.64
CA ILE A 78 15.13 4.06 -1.80
C ILE A 78 15.18 2.53 -1.88
N LEU A 79 14.03 1.89 -2.06
CA LEU A 79 13.90 0.44 -2.28
C LEU A 79 14.17 0.04 -3.74
N GLN A 80 14.49 0.99 -4.62
CA GLN A 80 14.76 0.75 -6.05
C GLN A 80 13.64 -0.05 -6.73
N LEU A 81 12.39 0.27 -6.40
CA LEU A 81 11.24 -0.40 -6.98
C LEU A 81 11.08 -0.03 -8.45
N ASP A 82 10.64 -1.01 -9.22
CA ASP A 82 10.20 -0.87 -10.59
C ASP A 82 9.01 -1.81 -10.87
N LYS A 83 8.59 -1.88 -12.13
CA LYS A 83 7.45 -2.71 -12.55
C LYS A 83 7.64 -4.20 -12.24
N SER A 84 8.87 -4.71 -12.19
CA SER A 84 9.16 -6.14 -12.03
C SER A 84 8.77 -6.70 -10.67
N PHE A 85 8.51 -5.85 -9.68
CA PHE A 85 7.98 -6.26 -8.38
C PHE A 85 6.46 -6.55 -8.41
N TYR A 86 5.74 -6.19 -9.49
CA TYR A 86 4.31 -6.45 -9.58
C TYR A 86 4.03 -7.95 -9.51
N GLY A 87 3.24 -8.38 -8.52
CA GLY A 87 2.88 -9.78 -8.32
C GLY A 87 3.93 -10.61 -7.59
N GLU A 88 5.05 -10.03 -7.18
CA GLU A 88 6.06 -10.75 -6.42
C GLU A 88 5.52 -11.14 -5.04
N ASN A 89 5.74 -12.40 -4.64
CA ASN A 89 5.29 -12.94 -3.36
C ASN A 89 6.37 -12.76 -2.29
N LEU A 90 6.06 -12.03 -1.22
CA LEU A 90 7.00 -11.70 -0.16
C LEU A 90 7.47 -12.92 0.65
N HIS A 91 6.72 -14.04 0.64
CA HIS A 91 7.12 -15.26 1.33
C HIS A 91 8.31 -15.97 0.65
N SER A 92 8.47 -15.80 -0.67
CA SER A 92 9.51 -16.46 -1.46
C SER A 92 10.46 -15.50 -2.17
N SER A 93 10.22 -14.19 -2.08
CA SER A 93 11.08 -13.17 -2.67
C SER A 93 12.49 -13.18 -2.07
N SER A 94 13.49 -13.12 -2.94
CA SER A 94 14.89 -12.90 -2.58
C SER A 94 15.29 -11.42 -2.62
N ARG A 95 14.42 -10.54 -3.11
CA ARG A 95 14.69 -9.12 -3.36
C ARG A 95 14.13 -8.20 -2.30
N LEU A 96 12.94 -8.51 -1.78
CA LEU A 96 12.26 -7.73 -0.76
C LEU A 96 11.61 -8.67 0.24
N ARG A 97 11.75 -8.37 1.53
CA ARG A 97 11.18 -9.14 2.62
C ARG A 97 10.64 -8.23 3.70
N ILE A 98 9.68 -8.74 4.46
CA ILE A 98 9.18 -8.11 5.68
C ILE A 98 9.73 -8.93 6.84
N GLU A 99 10.31 -8.25 7.82
CA GLU A 99 10.86 -8.85 9.04
C GLU A 99 10.12 -8.27 10.24
N ASP A 100 10.11 -9.04 11.34
CA ASP A 100 9.57 -8.58 12.60
C ASP A 100 10.29 -7.30 13.06
N GLY A 101 9.48 -6.29 13.36
CA GLY A 101 9.94 -5.01 13.87
C GLY A 101 9.85 -4.91 15.39
N PRO A 102 10.36 -3.82 15.98
CA PRO A 102 10.09 -3.52 17.37
C PRO A 102 8.58 -3.32 17.60
N GLU A 103 8.14 -3.60 18.83
CA GLU A 103 6.76 -3.34 19.24
C GLU A 103 6.41 -1.84 19.10
N ILE A 104 5.32 -1.56 18.38
CA ILE A 104 4.81 -0.19 18.21
C ILE A 104 3.92 0.16 19.41
N LYS A 105 4.48 0.92 20.36
CA LYS A 105 3.77 1.33 21.59
C LYS A 105 2.68 2.36 21.35
N SER A 106 2.81 3.18 20.32
CA SER A 106 1.83 4.22 20.02
C SER A 106 1.85 4.61 18.55
N TYR A 107 0.65 4.87 18.02
CA TYR A 107 0.43 5.38 16.68
C TYR A 107 -0.68 6.44 16.70
N SER A 108 -0.78 7.23 15.64
CA SER A 108 -1.93 8.09 15.35
C SER A 108 -2.64 7.58 14.09
N SER A 109 -3.95 7.86 14.01
CA SER A 109 -4.74 7.66 12.81
C SER A 109 -5.20 9.02 12.25
N SER A 110 -5.28 9.13 10.93
CA SER A 110 -5.68 10.36 10.25
C SER A 110 -6.27 10.06 8.87
N PRO A 111 -6.89 11.05 8.19
CA PRO A 111 -7.28 10.92 6.79
C PRO A 111 -6.10 10.55 5.89
N ARG A 112 -6.39 9.80 4.82
CA ARG A 112 -5.42 9.42 3.79
C ARG A 112 -5.07 10.61 2.90
N ILE A 113 -3.89 10.60 2.29
CA ILE A 113 -3.36 11.70 1.47
C ILE A 113 -3.62 11.45 -0.01
N GLY A 114 -4.10 12.49 -0.71
CA GLY A 114 -4.20 12.47 -2.17
C GLY A 114 -5.42 11.72 -2.70
N ILE A 115 -6.48 11.60 -1.90
CA ILE A 115 -7.71 10.88 -2.23
C ILE A 115 -8.96 11.78 -2.25
N ASP A 116 -8.81 13.07 -2.52
CA ASP A 116 -9.94 14.02 -2.55
C ASP A 116 -11.03 13.62 -3.56
N TYR A 117 -10.65 12.85 -4.59
CA TYR A 117 -11.57 12.30 -5.59
C TYR A 117 -12.49 11.19 -5.04
N ALA A 118 -12.23 10.64 -3.86
CA ALA A 118 -12.96 9.50 -3.31
C ALA A 118 -14.28 9.88 -2.60
N GLY A 119 -14.65 11.17 -2.63
CA GLY A 119 -15.86 11.68 -1.99
C GLY A 119 -15.74 11.84 -0.47
N GLU A 120 -16.70 12.56 0.13
CA GLU A 120 -16.65 12.98 1.53
C GLU A 120 -16.53 11.82 2.51
N TYR A 121 -17.20 10.70 2.25
CA TYR A 121 -17.14 9.56 3.16
C TYR A 121 -15.73 8.93 3.22
N TRP A 122 -15.16 8.59 2.06
CA TRP A 122 -13.90 7.84 2.00
C TRP A 122 -12.68 8.70 2.27
N LYS A 123 -12.71 9.99 1.90
CA LYS A 123 -11.60 10.90 2.16
C LYS A 123 -11.42 11.20 3.66
N ASN A 124 -12.50 11.16 4.44
CA ASN A 124 -12.46 11.45 5.88
C ASN A 124 -12.23 10.21 6.78
N LYS A 125 -12.13 9.00 6.20
CA LYS A 125 -11.78 7.79 6.96
C LYS A 125 -10.37 7.90 7.56
N LEU A 126 -10.24 7.58 8.84
CA LEU A 126 -8.97 7.60 9.58
C LEU A 126 -8.12 6.35 9.30
N TRP A 127 -7.83 6.09 8.03
CA TRP A 127 -7.14 4.88 7.55
C TRP A 127 -5.68 5.13 7.14
N ARG A 128 -5.10 6.24 7.58
CA ARG A 128 -3.66 6.48 7.55
C ARG A 128 -3.10 6.35 8.95
N PHE A 129 -2.07 5.54 9.11
CA PHE A 129 -1.46 5.23 10.40
C PHE A 129 -0.03 5.73 10.42
N THR A 130 0.38 6.35 11.52
CA THR A 130 1.76 6.86 11.69
C THR A 130 2.26 6.50 13.07
N THR A 131 3.43 5.85 13.13
CA THR A 131 4.10 5.54 14.39
C THR A 131 4.66 6.82 15.01
N LYS A 132 4.52 6.97 16.33
CA LYS A 132 5.12 8.09 17.06
C LYS A 132 6.56 7.79 17.48
#